data_AF-A0A969V4X9-F1
#
_entry.id   AF-A0A969V4X9-F1
#
_cell.length_a   1.000
_cell.length_b   1.000
_cell.length_c   1.000
_cell.angle_alpha   90.00
_cell.angle_beta   90.00
_cell.angle_gamma   90.00
#
_symmetry.space_group_name_H-M   'P 1'
#
loop_
_entity.id
_entity.type
_entity.pdbx_description
1 polymer ?
#
loop_
_entity_poly.entity_id
_entity_poly.type
_entity_poly.pdbx_seq_one_letter_code
_entity_poly.pdbx_strand_id
1 'polypeptide(L)'
;LEPKTHRIYTGVQGENIDHLLIIIELEEDGEFFSVYAPGVLSDVQNHVHKSAILQTMLSISWETKMLQWEYDPSDGEIRAIIEFPLEDAEMTERQFNRCLHGLVQLVDEMAMPRLRHVMETGFDLDDEDEGERLLLALQAEAPGLLSVLERAMEARKQRGRQYMNDSPSDSDTVQE
;
A
#
# COMPACT_ATOMS: atom_id res chain seq x y z
N LEU A 1 -37.18 -18.06 -7.50
CA LEU A 1 -36.18 -17.53 -8.45
C LEU A 1 -35.02 -17.09 -7.60
N GLU A 2 -33.89 -17.78 -7.67
CA GLU A 2 -32.66 -17.25 -7.06
C GLU A 2 -32.36 -15.89 -7.70
N PRO A 3 -32.03 -14.85 -6.93
CA PRO A 3 -31.68 -13.56 -7.49
C PRO A 3 -30.48 -13.76 -8.43
N LYS A 4 -30.57 -13.21 -9.65
CA LYS A 4 -29.44 -13.25 -10.58
C LYS A 4 -28.29 -12.46 -9.94
N THR A 5 -27.22 -13.16 -9.57
CA THR A 5 -26.00 -12.53 -9.07
C THR A 5 -25.24 -11.94 -10.26
N HIS A 6 -25.20 -10.62 -10.38
CA HIS A 6 -24.40 -9.92 -11.38
C HIS A 6 -22.96 -9.77 -10.86
N ARG A 7 -22.27 -10.90 -10.64
CA ARG A 7 -20.94 -10.92 -10.02
C ARG A 7 -19.95 -11.72 -10.84
N ILE A 8 -18.75 -11.18 -11.00
CA ILE A 8 -17.59 -11.82 -11.64
C ILE A 8 -16.51 -11.98 -10.57
N TYR A 9 -15.91 -13.17 -10.51
CA TYR A 9 -14.73 -13.44 -9.71
C TYR A 9 -13.55 -13.65 -10.66
N THR A 10 -12.47 -12.92 -10.42
CA THR A 10 -11.23 -13.06 -11.18
C THR A 10 -10.02 -12.96 -10.26
N GLY A 11 -8.89 -13.52 -10.68
CA GLY A 11 -7.63 -13.47 -9.93
C GLY A 11 -6.55 -12.79 -10.76
N VAL A 12 -5.74 -11.98 -10.11
CA VAL A 12 -4.57 -11.32 -10.72
C VAL A 12 -3.33 -11.64 -9.90
N GLN A 13 -2.21 -11.88 -10.57
CA GLN A 13 -0.90 -11.95 -9.94
C GLN A 13 -0.20 -10.61 -10.14
N GLY A 14 0.31 -10.04 -9.06
CA GLY A 14 1.06 -8.79 -9.06
C GLY A 14 2.54 -9.00 -8.78
N GLU A 15 3.29 -7.91 -8.73
CA GLU A 15 4.69 -7.92 -8.30
C GLU A 15 4.81 -8.09 -6.77
N ASN A 16 3.82 -7.55 -6.05
CA ASN A 16 3.81 -7.43 -4.61
C ASN A 16 2.79 -8.37 -3.96
N ILE A 17 1.83 -8.89 -4.72
CA ILE A 17 0.79 -9.82 -4.24
C ILE A 17 0.79 -11.08 -5.11
N ASP A 18 1.00 -12.24 -4.48
CA ASP A 18 1.00 -13.54 -5.15
C ASP A 18 -0.34 -13.91 -5.78
N HIS A 19 -1.44 -13.52 -5.12
CA HIS A 19 -2.80 -13.75 -5.59
C HIS A 19 -3.76 -12.67 -5.08
N LEU A 20 -4.14 -11.74 -5.95
CA LEU A 20 -5.17 -10.75 -5.69
C LEU A 20 -6.52 -11.26 -6.23
N LEU A 21 -7.42 -11.67 -5.35
CA LEU A 21 -8.80 -11.95 -5.74
C LEU A 21 -9.50 -10.62 -6.01
N ILE A 22 -10.20 -10.52 -7.14
CA ILE A 22 -10.99 -9.35 -7.52
C ILE A 22 -12.42 -9.80 -7.73
N ILE A 23 -13.34 -9.09 -7.09
CA ILE A 23 -14.77 -9.25 -7.23
C ILE A 23 -15.28 -8.00 -7.95
N ILE A 24 -16.07 -8.22 -9.00
CA ILE A 24 -16.74 -7.17 -9.75
C ILE A 24 -18.22 -7.45 -9.65
N GLU A 25 -19.01 -6.47 -9.24
CA GLU A 25 -20.45 -6.64 -9.19
C GLU A 25 -21.26 -5.40 -9.51
N LEU A 26 -22.52 -5.67 -9.83
CA LEU A 26 -23.58 -4.69 -9.91
C LEU A 26 -24.57 -4.93 -8.77
N GLU A 27 -24.77 -3.90 -7.98
CA GLU A 27 -25.75 -3.83 -6.89
C GLU A 27 -26.90 -2.91 -7.31
N GLU A 28 -27.90 -2.76 -6.43
CA GLU A 28 -29.04 -1.86 -6.66
C GLU A 28 -29.70 -2.07 -8.04
N ASP A 29 -30.01 -3.33 -8.37
CA ASP A 29 -30.60 -3.73 -9.66
C ASP A 29 -29.82 -3.28 -10.92
N GLY A 30 -28.52 -3.01 -10.79
CA GLY A 30 -27.67 -2.53 -11.88
C GLY A 30 -27.26 -1.07 -11.75
N GLU A 31 -27.80 -0.34 -10.77
CA GLU A 31 -27.58 1.10 -10.60
C GLU A 31 -26.35 1.44 -9.76
N PHE A 32 -25.66 0.45 -9.18
CA PHE A 32 -24.44 0.66 -8.41
C PHE A 32 -23.34 -0.31 -8.84
N PHE A 33 -22.16 0.22 -9.17
CA PHE A 33 -21.02 -0.58 -9.61
C PHE A 33 -19.95 -0.65 -8.52
N SER A 34 -19.43 -1.84 -8.28
CA SER A 34 -18.26 -2.04 -7.42
C SER A 34 -17.24 -3.00 -8.05
N VAL A 35 -15.97 -2.68 -7.84
CA VAL A 35 -14.84 -3.58 -8.08
C VAL A 35 -13.91 -3.52 -6.88
N TYR A 36 -13.68 -4.67 -6.24
CA TYR A 36 -12.93 -4.72 -5.00
C TYR A 36 -12.08 -5.96 -4.88
N ALA A 37 -11.04 -5.82 -4.07
CA ALA A 37 -10.17 -6.89 -3.64
C ALA A 37 -10.42 -7.16 -2.14
N PRO A 38 -11.08 -8.27 -1.80
CA PRO A 38 -11.16 -8.72 -0.41
C PRO A 38 -9.82 -9.31 0.04
N GLY A 39 -9.62 -9.39 1.35
CA GLY A 39 -8.50 -10.09 1.95
C GLY A 39 -7.13 -9.56 1.57
N VAL A 40 -7.01 -8.26 1.26
CA VAL A 40 -5.71 -7.62 0.94
C VAL A 40 -4.76 -7.79 2.12
N LEU A 41 -5.27 -7.57 3.34
CA LEU A 41 -4.62 -7.96 4.59
C LEU A 41 -5.65 -8.67 5.48
N SER A 42 -5.17 -9.49 6.40
CA SER A 42 -6.00 -10.22 7.35
C SER A 42 -5.42 -10.11 8.76
N ASP A 43 -6.27 -10.34 9.77
CA ASP A 43 -5.88 -10.34 11.18
C ASP A 43 -5.28 -9.01 11.68
N VAL A 44 -5.56 -7.89 11.00
CA VAL A 44 -5.08 -6.56 11.40
C VAL A 44 -5.61 -6.17 12.78
N GLN A 45 -6.74 -6.74 13.20
CA GLN A 45 -7.31 -6.53 14.53
C GLN A 45 -6.37 -6.90 15.68
N ASN A 46 -5.52 -7.92 15.50
CA ASN A 46 -4.58 -8.44 16.50
C ASN A 46 -3.13 -7.99 16.25
N HIS A 47 -2.90 -7.21 15.18
CA HIS A 47 -1.57 -6.78 14.80
C HIS A 47 -1.01 -5.72 15.76
N VAL A 48 0.26 -5.84 16.17
CA VAL A 48 0.91 -4.90 17.10
C VAL A 48 0.93 -3.46 16.56
N HIS A 49 1.02 -3.31 15.24
CA HIS A 49 1.01 -2.02 14.54
C HIS A 49 -0.35 -1.64 13.95
N LYS A 50 -1.47 -2.18 14.47
CA LYS A 50 -2.82 -1.91 13.97
C LYS A 50 -3.09 -0.42 13.70
N SER A 51 -2.78 0.45 14.66
CA SER A 51 -3.04 1.89 14.52
C SER A 51 -2.25 2.52 13.38
N ALA A 52 -0.98 2.15 13.22
CA ALA A 52 -0.14 2.64 12.13
C ALA A 52 -0.66 2.15 10.78
N ILE A 53 -1.03 0.88 10.67
CA ILE A 53 -1.63 0.31 9.45
C ILE A 53 -2.88 1.08 9.05
N LEU A 54 -3.83 1.26 9.97
CA LEU A 54 -5.08 1.95 9.70
C LEU A 54 -4.85 3.44 9.34
N GLN A 55 -3.91 4.10 10.01
CA GLN A 55 -3.54 5.48 9.69
C GLN A 55 -2.93 5.58 8.29
N THR A 56 -1.99 4.69 7.94
CA THR A 56 -1.40 4.63 6.60
C THR A 56 -2.45 4.37 5.53
N MET A 57 -3.43 3.48 5.76
CA MET A 57 -4.53 3.27 4.82
C MET A 57 -5.32 4.56 4.56
N LEU A 58 -5.60 5.36 5.61
CA LEU A 58 -6.26 6.65 5.46
C LEU A 58 -5.41 7.66 4.70
N SER A 59 -4.09 7.69 4.93
CA SER A 59 -3.15 8.51 4.16
C SER A 59 -3.14 8.13 2.67
N ILE A 60 -3.03 6.83 2.38
CA ILE A 60 -3.13 6.31 1.00
C ILE A 60 -4.48 6.70 0.37
N SER A 61 -5.58 6.61 1.13
CA SER A 61 -6.91 7.01 0.64
C SER A 61 -6.98 8.50 0.27
N TRP A 62 -6.26 9.36 1.00
CA TRP A 62 -6.15 10.78 0.70
C TRP A 62 -5.29 11.08 -0.53
N GLU A 63 -4.20 10.34 -0.71
CA GLU A 63 -3.25 10.51 -1.81
C GLU A 63 -3.79 9.99 -3.14
N THR A 64 -4.72 9.03 -3.08
CA THR A 64 -5.28 8.35 -4.26
C THR A 64 -6.64 8.89 -4.66
N LYS A 65 -7.03 8.60 -5.90
CA LYS A 65 -8.38 8.88 -6.40
C LYS A 65 -9.13 7.57 -6.56
N MET A 66 -10.42 7.58 -6.24
CA MET A 66 -11.39 6.49 -6.41
C MET A 66 -11.21 5.32 -5.43
N LEU A 67 -9.99 4.99 -5.03
CA LEU A 67 -9.73 3.87 -4.13
C LEU A 67 -10.17 4.21 -2.71
N GLN A 68 -10.98 3.34 -2.14
CA GLN A 68 -11.33 3.34 -0.74
C GLN A 68 -10.74 2.08 -0.09
N TRP A 69 -10.37 2.26 1.16
CA TRP A 69 -9.86 1.19 2.01
C TRP A 69 -10.85 0.93 3.13
N GLU A 70 -11.23 -0.33 3.30
CA GLU A 70 -12.18 -0.74 4.31
C GLU A 70 -11.53 -1.68 5.33
N TYR A 71 -11.96 -1.56 6.58
CA TYR A 71 -11.55 -2.42 7.67
C TYR A 71 -12.79 -3.07 8.28
N ASP A 72 -12.86 -4.39 8.28
CA ASP A 72 -13.88 -5.13 8.99
C ASP A 72 -13.45 -5.34 10.45
N PRO A 73 -14.14 -4.73 11.44
CA PRO A 73 -13.78 -4.87 12.84
C PRO A 73 -14.09 -6.25 13.43
N SER A 74 -14.84 -7.10 12.73
CA SER A 74 -15.25 -8.42 13.23
C SER A 74 -14.16 -9.49 13.08
N ASP A 75 -13.35 -9.42 12.02
CA ASP A 75 -12.27 -10.36 11.73
C ASP A 75 -10.92 -9.68 11.44
N GLY A 76 -10.92 -8.36 11.30
CA GLY A 76 -9.72 -7.58 10.99
C GLY A 76 -9.28 -7.65 9.53
N GLU A 77 -10.17 -8.04 8.62
CA GLU A 77 -9.91 -8.02 7.18
C GLU A 77 -9.78 -6.59 6.65
N ILE A 78 -8.83 -6.39 5.74
CA ILE A 78 -8.69 -5.17 4.95
C ILE A 78 -9.10 -5.44 3.51
N ARG A 79 -9.96 -4.56 2.97
CA ARG A 79 -10.43 -4.61 1.60
C ARG A 79 -10.09 -3.31 0.88
N ALA A 80 -9.88 -3.40 -0.42
CA ALA A 80 -9.66 -2.27 -1.29
C ALA A 80 -10.79 -2.23 -2.33
N ILE A 81 -11.51 -1.12 -2.44
CA ILE A 81 -12.72 -1.01 -3.27
C ILE A 81 -12.70 0.27 -4.11
N ILE A 82 -13.20 0.16 -5.33
CA ILE A 82 -13.64 1.28 -6.15
C ILE A 82 -15.11 1.06 -6.44
N GLU A 83 -15.94 2.00 -6.04
CA GLU A 83 -17.38 1.93 -6.24
C GLU A 83 -17.98 3.30 -6.57
N PHE A 84 -19.07 3.29 -7.32
CA PHE A 84 -19.84 4.49 -7.63
C PHE A 84 -21.21 4.14 -8.18
N PRO A 85 -22.20 5.02 -7.97
CA PRO A 85 -23.51 4.87 -8.58
C PRO A 85 -23.42 5.08 -10.10
N LEU A 86 -24.08 4.21 -10.84
CA LEU A 86 -24.33 4.33 -12.28
C LEU A 86 -25.62 5.11 -12.55
N GLU A 87 -26.65 4.94 -11.71
CA GLU A 87 -27.97 5.56 -11.87
C GLU A 87 -28.53 5.33 -13.29
N ASP A 88 -28.65 6.38 -14.10
CA ASP A 88 -29.12 6.35 -15.49
C ASP A 88 -27.99 6.20 -16.53
N ALA A 89 -26.73 6.09 -16.09
CA ALA A 89 -25.58 5.95 -16.98
C ALA A 89 -25.22 4.48 -17.25
N GLU A 90 -25.02 4.14 -18.53
CA GLU A 90 -24.40 2.87 -18.89
C GLU A 90 -22.89 2.91 -18.62
N MET A 91 -22.38 1.88 -17.95
CA MET A 91 -20.94 1.75 -17.74
C MET A 91 -20.21 1.55 -19.07
N THR A 92 -19.30 2.47 -19.38
CA THR A 92 -18.44 2.36 -20.56
C THR A 92 -17.30 1.38 -20.31
N GLU A 93 -16.82 0.72 -21.38
CA GLU A 93 -15.61 -0.11 -21.33
C GLU A 93 -14.39 0.67 -20.80
N ARG A 94 -14.30 1.97 -21.10
CA ARG A 94 -13.22 2.82 -20.61
C ARG A 94 -13.29 3.03 -19.09
N GLN A 95 -14.49 3.22 -18.53
CA GLN A 95 -14.68 3.31 -17.08
C GLN A 95 -14.34 1.97 -16.41
N PHE A 96 -14.90 0.88 -16.92
CA PHE A 96 -14.65 -0.46 -16.42
C PHE A 96 -13.15 -0.79 -16.38
N ASN A 97 -12.45 -0.65 -17.51
CA ASN A 97 -11.03 -0.94 -17.60
C ASN A 97 -10.20 0.01 -16.71
N ARG A 98 -10.61 1.27 -16.56
CA ARG A 98 -9.92 2.20 -15.66
C ARG A 98 -10.04 1.78 -14.19
N CYS A 99 -11.20 1.29 -13.77
CA CYS A 99 -11.40 0.83 -12.40
C CYS A 99 -10.66 -0.48 -12.15
N LEU A 100 -10.74 -1.44 -13.07
CA LEU A 100 -10.06 -2.74 -12.93
C LEU A 100 -8.54 -2.60 -12.89
N HIS A 101 -7.94 -1.93 -13.88
CA HIS A 101 -6.48 -1.73 -13.89
C HIS A 101 -6.05 -0.80 -12.74
N GLY A 102 -6.84 0.23 -12.45
CA GLY A 102 -6.58 1.16 -11.35
C GLY A 102 -6.55 0.45 -9.99
N LEU A 103 -7.49 -0.46 -9.72
CA LEU A 103 -7.50 -1.23 -8.48
C LEU A 103 -6.21 -2.06 -8.34
N VAL A 104 -5.86 -2.84 -9.36
CA VAL A 104 -4.65 -3.67 -9.34
C VAL A 104 -3.41 -2.82 -9.11
N GLN A 105 -3.27 -1.74 -9.88
CA GLN A 105 -2.09 -0.88 -9.81
C GLN A 105 -1.96 -0.19 -8.45
N LEU A 106 -3.03 0.41 -7.95
CA LEU A 106 -3.00 1.15 -6.68
C LEU A 106 -2.77 0.21 -5.49
N VAL A 107 -3.35 -0.99 -5.52
CA VAL A 107 -3.15 -1.98 -4.46
C VAL A 107 -1.74 -2.56 -4.53
N ASP A 108 -1.35 -3.14 -5.66
CA ASP A 108 -0.12 -3.91 -5.79
C ASP A 108 1.14 -3.03 -5.83
N GLU A 109 1.18 -2.00 -6.68
CA GLU A 109 2.42 -1.23 -6.91
C GLU A 109 2.66 -0.16 -5.85
N MET A 110 1.59 0.42 -5.31
CA MET A 110 1.68 1.61 -4.47
C MET A 110 1.38 1.31 -3.00
N ALA A 111 0.23 0.70 -2.69
CA ALA A 111 -0.17 0.50 -1.31
C ALA A 111 0.59 -0.64 -0.61
N MET A 112 0.73 -1.80 -1.25
CA MET A 112 1.28 -2.99 -0.61
C MET A 112 2.75 -2.86 -0.16
N PRO A 113 3.66 -2.25 -0.92
CA PRO A 113 5.03 -2.01 -0.44
C PRO A 113 5.05 -1.17 0.85
N ARG A 114 4.26 -0.10 0.90
CA ARG A 114 4.15 0.81 2.04
C ARG A 114 3.48 0.13 3.24
N LEU A 115 2.37 -0.56 3.02
CA LEU A 115 1.66 -1.30 4.08
C LEU A 115 2.51 -2.41 4.68
N ARG A 116 3.24 -3.19 3.87
CA ARG A 116 4.18 -4.20 4.40
C ARG A 116 5.27 -3.57 5.24
N HIS A 117 5.83 -2.45 4.80
CA HIS A 117 6.82 -1.74 5.59
C HIS A 117 6.26 -1.32 6.97
N VAL A 118 5.06 -0.74 7.00
CA VAL A 118 4.39 -0.35 8.26
C VAL A 118 4.07 -1.57 9.13
N MET A 119 3.68 -2.69 8.53
CA MET A 119 3.47 -3.95 9.27
C MET A 119 4.76 -4.49 9.88
N GLU A 120 5.92 -4.29 9.24
CA GLU A 120 7.21 -4.74 9.75
C GLU A 120 7.80 -3.79 10.80
N THR A 121 7.67 -2.48 10.61
CA THR A 121 8.39 -1.47 11.39
C THR A 121 7.51 -0.66 12.33
N GLY A 122 6.21 -0.57 12.05
CA GLY A 122 5.29 0.33 12.71
C GLY A 122 5.38 1.78 12.25
N PHE A 123 6.20 2.09 11.24
CA PHE A 123 6.43 3.43 10.73
C PHE A 123 6.04 3.54 9.26
N ASP A 124 5.44 4.67 8.91
CA ASP A 124 5.12 5.01 7.53
C ASP A 124 6.25 5.86 6.93
N LEU A 125 6.79 5.46 5.77
CA LEU A 125 7.94 6.14 5.15
C LEU A 125 7.59 7.48 4.53
N ASP A 126 6.32 7.66 4.13
CA ASP A 126 5.87 8.89 3.47
C ASP A 126 5.31 9.91 4.48
N ASP A 127 5.44 9.67 5.78
CA ASP A 127 5.13 10.69 6.80
C ASP A 127 6.32 11.67 6.96
N GLU A 128 6.66 12.36 5.87
CA GLU A 128 7.69 13.42 5.86
C GLU A 128 7.37 14.51 6.89
N ASP A 129 6.08 14.79 7.11
CA ASP A 129 5.60 15.75 8.11
C ASP A 129 5.93 15.30 9.54
N GLU A 130 5.76 14.01 9.87
CA GLU A 130 6.18 13.47 11.16
C GLU A 130 7.71 13.48 11.31
N GLY A 131 8.45 13.15 10.25
CA GLY A 131 9.91 13.25 10.21
C GLY A 131 10.40 14.68 10.49
N GLU A 132 9.82 15.67 9.82
CA GLU A 132 10.17 17.09 10.03
C GLU A 132 9.77 17.56 11.44
N ARG A 133 8.58 17.20 11.93
CA ARG A 133 8.14 17.51 13.30
C ARG A 133 9.08 16.92 14.35
N LEU A 134 9.54 15.69 14.15
CA LEU A 134 10.50 15.04 15.03
C LEU A 134 11.85 15.77 15.01
N LEU A 135 12.36 16.14 13.83
CA LEU A 135 13.60 16.89 13.70
C LEU A 135 13.50 18.26 14.41
N LEU A 136 12.37 18.96 14.25
CA LEU A 136 12.10 20.23 14.93
C LEU A 136 12.02 20.05 16.46
N ALA A 137 11.37 19.00 16.95
CA ALA A 137 11.31 18.69 18.38
C ALA A 137 12.70 18.41 18.96
N LEU A 138 13.50 17.59 18.28
CA LEU A 138 14.89 17.29 18.67
C LEU A 138 15.76 18.54 18.69
N GLN A 139 15.60 19.44 17.72
CA GLN A 139 16.33 20.71 17.68
C GLN A 139 15.92 21.66 18.83
N ALA A 140 14.64 21.64 19.24
CA ALA A 140 14.16 22.44 20.36
C ALA A 140 14.66 21.93 21.71
N GLU A 141 14.68 20.61 21.92
CA GLU A 141 15.17 20.00 23.17
C GLU A 141 16.69 20.01 23.28
N ALA A 142 17.41 19.82 22.16
CA ALA A 142 18.86 19.73 22.12
C ALA A 142 19.45 20.51 20.93
N PRO A 143 19.66 21.83 21.06
CA PRO A 143 20.22 22.65 20.01
C PRO A 143 21.57 22.13 19.51
N GLY A 144 21.67 21.84 18.22
CA GLY A 144 22.89 21.35 17.58
C GLY A 144 22.98 19.84 17.44
N LEU A 145 22.07 19.06 18.04
CA LEU A 145 22.01 17.60 17.88
C LEU A 145 21.79 17.20 16.42
N LEU A 146 20.97 17.94 15.67
CA LEU A 146 20.75 17.68 14.25
C LEU A 146 22.06 17.69 13.43
N SER A 147 22.96 18.64 13.70
CA SER A 147 24.27 18.71 13.03
C SER A 147 25.19 17.53 13.37
N VAL A 148 25.03 16.95 14.55
CA VAL A 148 25.76 15.74 14.97
C VAL A 148 25.18 14.52 14.25
N LEU A 149 23.86 14.40 14.19
CA LEU A 149 23.15 13.33 13.49
C LEU A 149 23.47 13.34 11.99
N GLU A 150 23.42 14.51 11.35
CA GLU A 150 23.74 14.68 9.93
C GLU A 150 25.15 14.15 9.59
N ARG A 151 26.17 14.59 10.34
CA ARG A 151 27.56 14.09 10.17
C ARG A 151 27.68 12.60 10.42
N ALA A 152 26.96 12.06 11.41
CA ALA A 152 26.99 10.64 11.73
C ALA A 152 26.33 9.79 10.62
N MET A 153 25.23 10.28 10.04
CA MET A 153 24.53 9.64 8.91
C MET A 153 25.37 9.68 7.64
N GLU A 154 26.02 10.82 7.33
CA GLU A 154 26.96 10.92 6.21
C GLU A 154 28.12 9.92 6.34
N ALA A 155 28.74 9.83 7.52
CA ALA A 155 29.82 8.88 7.79
C ALA A 155 29.35 7.41 7.68
N ARG A 156 28.08 7.11 8.00
CA ARG A 156 27.49 5.78 7.79
C ARG A 156 27.25 5.49 6.31
N LYS A 157 26.71 6.45 5.55
CA LYS A 157 26.44 6.32 4.12
C LYS A 157 27.73 6.12 3.31
N GLN A 158 28.80 6.83 3.68
CA GLN A 158 30.14 6.65 3.07
C GLN A 158 30.70 5.25 3.33
N ARG A 159 30.58 4.74 4.57
CA ARG A 159 30.99 3.38 4.90
C ARG A 159 30.17 2.33 4.14
N GLY A 160 28.84 2.48 4.07
CA GLY A 160 27.97 1.57 3.31
C GLY A 160 28.31 1.51 1.81
N ARG A 161 28.67 2.64 1.20
CA ARG A 161 29.15 2.70 -0.21
C ARG A 161 30.52 2.05 -0.41
N GLN A 162 31.43 2.17 0.56
CA GLN A 162 32.74 1.49 0.50
C GLN A 162 32.60 -0.04 0.53
N TYR A 163 31.71 -0.58 1.37
CA TYR A 163 31.46 -2.03 1.43
C TYR A 163 30.88 -2.61 0.12
N MET A 164 30.05 -1.86 -0.60
CA MET A 164 29.53 -2.28 -1.93
C MET A 164 30.59 -2.24 -3.03
N ASN A 165 31.58 -1.34 -2.93
CA ASN A 165 32.67 -1.24 -3.91
C ASN A 165 33.80 -2.26 -3.67
N ASP A 166 33.95 -2.76 -2.44
CA ASP A 166 34.98 -3.75 -2.06
C ASP A 166 34.44 -5.21 -2.03
N SER A 167 33.20 -5.45 -2.46
CA SER A 167 32.67 -6.81 -2.62
C SER A 167 33.35 -7.49 -3.82
N PRO A 168 33.90 -8.71 -3.70
CA PRO A 168 34.62 -9.35 -4.79
C PRO A 168 33.65 -9.62 -5.96
N SER A 169 34.05 -9.23 -7.17
CA SER A 169 33.37 -9.71 -8.38
C SER A 169 33.59 -11.22 -8.50
N ASP A 170 32.51 -12.01 -8.43
CA ASP A 170 32.51 -13.41 -8.85
C ASP A 170 32.82 -13.50 -10.35
N SER A 171 34.08 -13.34 -10.72
CA SER A 171 34.58 -13.54 -12.08
C SER A 171 35.94 -14.23 -12.16
N ASP A 172 36.48 -14.74 -11.04
CA ASP A 172 37.73 -15.48 -11.03
C ASP A 172 37.49 -16.93 -10.57
N THR A 173 36.73 -17.69 -11.34
CA THR A 173 36.86 -19.16 -11.33
C THR A 173 36.49 -19.75 -12.68
N VAL A 174 37.40 -19.71 -13.66
CA VAL A 174 37.74 -20.86 -14.52
C VAL A 174 39.11 -20.58 -15.15
N GLN A 175 40.15 -21.31 -14.70
CA GLN A 175 41.19 -21.88 -15.56
C GLN A 175 42.11 -22.77 -14.70
N GLU A 176 41.82 -24.08 -14.69
CA GLU A 176 42.68 -25.15 -15.23
C GLU A 176 41.96 -26.51 -15.15
#